data_AF-A0A7C5F7H2-F1
#
_entry.id   AF-A0A7C5F7H2-F1
#
_cell.length_a   1.000
_cell.length_b   1.000
_cell.length_c   1.000
_cell.angle_alpha   90.00
_cell.angle_beta   90.00
_cell.angle_gamma   90.00
#
_symmetry.space_group_name_H-M   'P 1'
#
loop_
_entity.id
_entity.type
_entity.pdbx_description
1 polymer ?
#
loop_
_entity_poly.entity_id
_entity_poly.type
_entity_poly.pdbx_seq_one_letter_code
_entity_poly.pdbx_strand_id
1 'polypeptide(L)'
;MSYITVDLAPPMGQRKRGEAETVRDGAKLFESFHRFKPSKLMRSGCHRVIPDVLVEVGRLKAVIYSSDRGQRGAPRTYIHFMSMPPTLASDVAGKQLYIIGGRYRIGRRGIEG
;
A
#
# COMPACT_ATOMS: atom_id res chain seq x y z
N MET A 1 -9.71 -12.44 4.13
CA MET A 1 -9.35 -12.01 5.50
C MET A 1 -8.77 -10.62 5.39
N SER A 2 -9.28 -9.66 6.14
CA SER A 2 -8.91 -8.23 6.01
C SER A 2 -8.19 -7.76 7.26
N TYR A 3 -7.09 -7.02 7.08
CA TYR A 3 -6.13 -6.70 8.14
C TYR A 3 -5.50 -5.30 7.99
N ILE A 4 -4.88 -4.80 9.05
CA ILE A 4 -4.07 -3.56 9.05
C ILE A 4 -2.61 -3.93 9.22
N THR A 5 -1.70 -3.33 8.46
CA THR A 5 -0.26 -3.65 8.54
C THR A 5 0.48 -2.59 9.37
N VAL A 6 1.31 -3.03 10.31
CA VAL A 6 2.17 -2.19 11.15
C VAL A 6 3.64 -2.55 10.93
N ASP A 7 4.51 -1.55 10.70
CA ASP A 7 5.95 -1.76 10.59
C ASP A 7 6.63 -1.87 11.97
N LEU A 8 7.66 -2.70 12.06
CA LEU A 8 8.37 -3.02 13.31
C LEU A 8 9.85 -2.57 13.35
N ALA A 9 10.37 -1.85 12.34
CA ALA A 9 11.78 -1.46 12.37
C ALA A 9 12.13 -0.55 13.60
N PRO A 10 13.03 -0.96 14.52
CA PRO A 10 13.47 -0.11 15.63
C PRO A 10 14.57 0.87 15.13
N PRO A 11 14.77 2.09 15.69
CA PRO A 11 15.47 2.22 16.98
C PRO A 11 15.24 3.51 17.84
N MET A 12 15.75 3.41 19.08
CA MET A 12 16.10 4.45 20.09
C MET A 12 15.08 5.51 20.50
N GLY A 13 14.54 5.30 21.72
CA GLY A 13 14.07 6.39 22.58
C GLY A 13 12.68 6.92 22.26
N GLN A 14 11.73 6.66 23.15
CA GLN A 14 10.42 7.34 23.22
C GLN A 14 9.38 6.97 22.14
N ARG A 15 8.97 5.70 22.04
CA ARG A 15 7.82 5.27 21.20
C ARG A 15 6.92 4.28 21.94
N LYS A 16 5.89 4.77 22.62
CA LYS A 16 4.74 3.95 23.07
C LYS A 16 3.38 4.63 22.91
N ARG A 17 3.32 5.97 22.98
CA ARG A 17 2.04 6.71 22.93
C ARG A 17 1.53 6.98 21.51
N GLY A 18 2.41 7.36 20.58
CA GLY A 18 2.01 7.68 19.19
C GLY A 18 1.58 6.48 18.36
N GLU A 19 2.20 5.32 18.54
CA GLU A 19 1.87 4.11 17.75
C GLU A 19 0.45 3.61 18.01
N ALA A 20 0.01 3.61 19.27
CA ALA A 20 -1.33 3.17 19.66
C ALA A 20 -2.43 4.08 19.06
N GLU A 21 -2.17 5.39 18.96
CA GLU A 21 -3.06 6.36 18.34
C GLU A 21 -3.13 6.15 16.82
N THR A 22 -1.99 6.01 16.16
CA THR A 22 -1.91 5.70 14.73
C THR A 22 -2.63 4.40 14.39
N VAL A 23 -2.47 3.34 15.18
CA VAL A 23 -3.19 2.07 14.99
C VAL A 23 -4.70 2.26 15.14
N ARG A 24 -5.14 3.05 16.13
CA ARG A 24 -6.56 3.34 16.36
C ARG A 24 -7.16 4.09 15.17
N ASP A 25 -6.46 5.09 14.63
CA ASP A 25 -6.95 5.85 13.49
C ASP A 25 -6.96 5.01 12.21
N GLY A 26 -6.00 4.10 12.05
CA GLY A 26 -6.01 3.13 10.96
C GLY A 26 -7.22 2.21 11.02
N ALA A 27 -7.59 1.75 12.22
CA ALA A 27 -8.79 0.94 12.42
C ALA A 27 -10.08 1.69 12.07
N LYS A 28 -10.18 2.98 12.40
CA LYS A 28 -11.33 3.81 12.03
C LYS A 28 -11.43 4.01 10.52
N LEU A 29 -10.32 4.30 9.85
CA LEU A 29 -10.30 4.46 8.39
C LEU A 29 -10.66 3.15 7.69
N PHE A 30 -10.14 2.02 8.18
CA PHE A 30 -10.54 0.70 7.68
C PHE A 30 -12.05 0.49 7.80
N GLU A 31 -12.61 0.71 8.98
CA GLU A 31 -14.03 0.49 9.26
C GLU A 31 -14.93 1.44 8.46
N SER A 32 -14.53 2.70 8.26
CA SER A 32 -15.31 3.65 7.47
C SER A 32 -15.37 3.27 5.99
N PHE A 33 -14.26 2.76 5.45
CA PHE A 33 -14.15 2.33 4.06
C PHE A 33 -14.88 1.01 3.81
N HIS A 34 -14.59 0.00 4.64
CA HIS A 34 -15.07 -1.38 4.45
C HIS A 34 -16.43 -1.64 5.10
N ARG A 35 -16.90 -0.76 5.98
CA ARG A 35 -18.14 -0.91 6.77
C ARG A 35 -18.13 -2.07 7.76
N PHE A 36 -16.95 -2.59 8.12
CA PHE A 36 -16.75 -3.59 9.17
C PHE A 36 -15.38 -3.41 9.85
N LYS A 37 -15.22 -3.94 11.07
CA LYS A 37 -13.97 -3.81 11.83
C LYS A 37 -12.85 -4.71 11.29
N PRO A 38 -11.58 -4.26 11.32
CA PRO A 38 -10.45 -5.11 10.93
C PRO A 38 -10.38 -6.33 11.86
N SER A 39 -10.20 -7.51 11.27
CA SER A 39 -10.19 -8.77 12.03
C SER A 39 -8.86 -9.06 12.71
N LYS A 40 -7.75 -8.52 12.17
CA LYS A 40 -6.38 -8.75 12.64
C LYS A 40 -5.49 -7.54 12.33
N LEU A 41 -4.45 -7.41 13.15
CA LEU A 41 -3.32 -6.52 12.92
C LEU A 41 -2.12 -7.37 12.49
N MET A 42 -1.60 -7.13 11.29
CA MET A 42 -0.42 -7.76 10.74
C MET A 42 0.80 -6.88 10.97
N ARG A 43 1.96 -7.49 11.24
CA ARG A 43 3.21 -6.77 11.35
C ARG A 43 4.15 -7.20 10.22
N SER A 44 4.75 -6.24 9.52
CA SER A 44 5.65 -6.52 8.39
C SER A 44 6.89 -5.64 8.53
N GLY A 45 8.08 -6.24 8.45
CA GLY A 45 9.32 -5.45 8.43
C GLY A 45 9.47 -4.72 7.10
N CYS A 46 9.43 -3.39 7.12
CA CYS A 46 9.69 -2.55 5.95
C CYS A 46 10.88 -1.62 6.21
N HIS A 47 11.63 -1.32 5.15
CA HIS A 47 12.71 -0.32 5.22
C HIS A 47 12.09 1.07 5.09
N ARG A 48 11.89 1.78 6.23
CA ARG A 48 11.79 3.24 6.52
C ARG A 48 11.12 4.24 5.53
N VAL A 49 10.68 3.84 4.35
CA VAL A 49 10.02 4.67 3.32
C VAL A 49 8.49 4.52 3.37
N ILE A 50 8.00 3.61 4.21
CA ILE A 50 6.59 3.27 4.35
C ILE A 50 6.11 3.75 5.73
N PRO A 51 4.90 4.33 5.85
CA PRO A 51 4.31 4.69 7.13
C PRO A 51 4.25 3.53 8.12
N ASP A 52 4.38 3.83 9.41
CA ASP A 52 4.34 2.84 10.50
C ASP A 52 3.03 2.03 10.50
N VAL A 53 1.92 2.59 10.00
CA VAL A 53 0.62 1.91 9.88
C VAL A 53 0.05 2.13 8.49
N LEU A 54 -0.41 1.03 7.88
CA LEU A 54 -1.11 1.01 6.60
C LEU A 54 -2.48 0.37 6.73
N VAL A 55 -3.46 1.01 6.11
CA VAL A 55 -4.84 0.54 6.04
C VAL A 55 -5.04 -0.22 4.73
N GLU A 56 -5.40 -1.51 4.82
CA GLU A 56 -5.75 -2.30 3.63
C GLU A 56 -7.00 -1.72 2.96
N VAL A 57 -6.89 -1.40 1.68
CA VAL A 57 -8.00 -0.96 0.83
C VAL A 57 -8.54 -2.15 0.02
N GLY A 58 -7.67 -3.08 -0.38
CA GLY A 58 -8.05 -4.31 -1.07
C GLY A 58 -6.91 -4.92 -1.89
N ARG A 59 -7.26 -5.55 -3.01
CA ARG A 59 -6.27 -6.13 -3.94
C ARG A 59 -6.21 -5.32 -5.23
N LEU A 60 -5.01 -4.94 -5.66
CA LEU A 60 -4.80 -4.20 -6.90
C LEU A 60 -4.98 -5.14 -8.09
N LYS A 61 -6.07 -4.97 -8.84
CA LYS A 61 -6.40 -5.85 -9.99
C LYS A 61 -5.75 -5.42 -11.29
N ALA A 62 -5.63 -4.12 -11.51
CA ALA A 62 -4.95 -3.57 -12.67
C ALA A 62 -4.37 -2.19 -12.33
N VAL A 63 -3.35 -1.80 -13.08
CA VAL A 63 -2.82 -0.42 -13.09
C VAL A 63 -3.01 0.14 -14.48
N ILE A 64 -3.65 1.30 -14.55
CA ILE A 64 -3.75 2.10 -15.76
C ILE A 64 -2.75 3.25 -15.62
N TYR A 65 -1.83 3.39 -16.57
CA TYR A 65 -0.80 4.42 -16.54
C TYR A 65 -0.47 4.94 -17.93
N SER A 66 0.00 6.18 -17.99
CA SER A 66 0.46 6.81 -19.23
C SER A 66 1.98 6.84 -19.29
N SER A 67 2.54 6.50 -20.45
CA SER A 67 3.99 6.56 -20.69
C SER A 67 4.26 6.80 -22.16
N ASP A 68 5.33 7.53 -22.47
CA ASP A 68 5.85 7.74 -23.83
C ASP A 68 6.82 6.62 -24.27
N ARG A 69 6.80 5.47 -23.56
CA ARG A 69 7.62 4.30 -23.92
C ARG A 69 7.40 3.92 -25.39
N GLY A 70 8.49 3.85 -26.14
CA GLY A 70 8.50 3.54 -27.57
C GLY A 70 8.42 4.74 -28.51
N GLN A 71 7.95 5.92 -28.06
CA GLN A 71 7.92 7.14 -28.85
C GLN A 71 7.89 8.39 -27.96
N ARG A 72 9.06 9.00 -27.77
CA ARG A 72 9.24 10.19 -26.92
C ARG A 72 8.29 11.31 -27.34
N GLY A 73 7.57 11.90 -26.38
CA GLY A 73 6.60 12.97 -26.63
C GLY A 73 5.21 12.53 -27.07
N ALA A 74 4.96 11.22 -27.23
CA ALA A 74 3.66 10.66 -27.55
C ALA A 74 3.20 9.69 -26.45
N PRO A 75 2.75 10.20 -25.28
CA PRO A 75 2.30 9.35 -24.18
C PRO A 75 1.09 8.51 -24.61
N ARG A 76 1.15 7.21 -24.33
CA ARG A 76 0.05 6.27 -24.55
C ARG A 76 -0.41 5.71 -23.21
N THR A 77 -1.71 5.43 -23.13
CA THR A 77 -2.30 4.75 -21.98
C THR A 77 -2.06 3.24 -22.10
N TYR A 78 -1.64 2.65 -21.00
CA TYR A 78 -1.41 1.22 -20.86
C TYR A 78 -2.19 0.69 -19.67
N ILE A 79 -2.70 -0.53 -19.81
CA ILE A 79 -3.35 -1.27 -18.74
C ILE A 79 -2.51 -2.51 -18.48
N HIS A 80 -2.08 -2.69 -17.24
CA HIS A 80 -1.43 -3.91 -16.79
C HIS A 80 -2.32 -4.60 -15.77
N PHE A 81 -2.80 -5.79 -16.12
CA PHE A 81 -3.58 -6.64 -15.21
C PHE A 81 -2.66 -7.48 -14.35
N MET A 82 -2.94 -7.53 -13.05
CA MET A 82 -2.10 -8.23 -12.08
C MET A 82 -2.47 -9.71 -12.03
N SER A 83 -1.56 -10.59 -12.46
CA SER A 83 -1.72 -12.05 -12.42
C SER A 83 -1.80 -12.58 -10.98
N MET A 84 -0.94 -12.06 -10.12
CA MET A 84 -0.96 -12.20 -8.66
C MET A 84 -1.19 -10.82 -8.04
N PRO A 85 -2.44 -10.40 -7.79
CA PRO A 85 -2.77 -9.04 -7.31
C PRO A 85 -2.02 -8.70 -6.02
N PRO A 86 -1.21 -7.64 -5.94
CA PRO A 86 -0.63 -7.20 -4.66
C PRO A 86 -1.69 -6.56 -3.75
N THR A 87 -1.35 -6.31 -2.49
CA THR A 87 -2.23 -5.57 -1.58
C THR A 87 -2.18 -4.08 -1.91
N LEU A 88 -3.35 -3.47 -2.08
CA LEU A 88 -3.50 -2.02 -2.14
C LEU A 88 -3.81 -1.52 -0.73
N ALA A 89 -3.02 -0.57 -0.26
CA ALA A 89 -3.15 0.03 1.05
C ALA A 89 -3.13 1.55 0.95
N SER A 90 -3.47 2.23 2.05
CA SER A 90 -3.36 3.67 2.22
C SER A 90 -2.62 3.99 3.51
N ASP A 91 -2.01 5.17 3.60
CA ASP A 91 -1.68 5.72 4.91
C ASP A 91 -2.96 6.00 5.72
N VAL A 92 -2.77 6.15 7.02
CA VAL A 92 -3.80 6.42 8.03
C VAL A 92 -4.60 7.70 7.81
N ALA A 93 -4.02 8.71 7.17
CA ALA A 93 -4.70 9.96 6.83
C ALA A 93 -5.48 9.86 5.51
N GLY A 94 -5.40 8.73 4.79
CA GLY A 94 -6.12 8.52 3.54
C GLY A 94 -5.56 9.31 2.36
N LYS A 95 -4.32 9.80 2.43
CA LYS A 95 -3.78 10.77 1.47
C LYS A 95 -2.97 10.12 0.35
N GLN A 96 -2.36 8.98 0.61
CA GLN A 96 -1.45 8.31 -0.30
C GLN A 96 -1.72 6.81 -0.31
N LEU A 97 -1.75 6.25 -1.52
CA LEU A 97 -1.87 4.82 -1.75
C LEU A 97 -0.49 4.16 -1.81
N TYR A 98 -0.43 2.94 -1.28
CA TYR A 98 0.74 2.08 -1.24
C TYR A 98 0.39 0.73 -1.87
N ILE A 99 1.30 0.22 -2.70
CA ILE A 99 1.19 -1.13 -3.27
C ILE A 99 2.19 -2.00 -2.50
N ILE A 100 1.66 -2.95 -1.73
CA ILE A 100 2.44 -3.77 -0.80
C ILE A 100 2.53 -5.21 -1.32
N GLY A 101 3.77 -5.69 -1.43
CA GLY A 101 4.08 -7.02 -1.95
C GLY A 101 3.93 -7.13 -3.48
N GLY A 102 3.88 -8.36 -3.98
CA GLY A 102 3.93 -8.66 -5.41
C GLY A 102 5.37 -8.79 -5.93
N ARG A 103 5.54 -9.47 -7.07
CA ARG A 103 6.85 -9.68 -7.74
C ARG A 103 6.94 -8.88 -9.03
N TYR A 104 6.26 -7.75 -9.08
CA TYR A 104 6.27 -6.86 -10.24
C TYR A 104 7.45 -5.92 -10.18
N ARG A 105 8.03 -5.64 -11.35
CA ARG A 105 9.09 -4.66 -11.55
C ARG A 105 8.65 -3.67 -12.62
N ILE A 106 9.07 -2.43 -12.44
CA ILE A 106 8.90 -1.39 -13.47
C ILE A 106 10.18 -1.38 -14.31
N GLY A 107 10.06 -1.71 -15.58
CA GLY A 107 11.14 -1.70 -16.55
C GLY A 107 10.86 -0.77 -17.74
N ARG A 108 11.77 -0.74 -18.71
CA ARG A 108 11.63 0.08 -19.93
C ARG A 108 10.39 -0.26 -20.75
N ARG A 109 9.93 -1.51 -20.66
CA ARG A 109 8.71 -2.00 -21.31
C ARG A 109 7.49 -1.93 -20.40
N GLY A 110 7.57 -1.20 -19.28
CA GLY A 110 6.54 -1.02 -18.25
C GLY A 110 6.56 -2.03 -17.13
N ILE A 111 5.37 -2.38 -16.64
CA ILE A 111 5.21 -3.31 -15.52
C ILE A 111 5.39 -4.75 -16.01
N GLU A 112 6.32 -5.47 -15.40
CA GLU A 112 6.71 -6.86 -15.73
C GLU A 112 6.63 -7.71 -14.46
N GLY A 113 6.20 -8.98 -14.58
CA GLY A 113 6.13 -9.95 -13.47
C GLY A 113 4.74 -10.49 -13.20
#